data_AF-A0A0C9TK44-F1
#
_entry.id   AF-A0A0C9TK44-F1
#
_cell.length_a   1.000
_cell.length_b   1.000
_cell.length_c   1.000
_cell.angle_alpha   90.00
_cell.angle_beta   90.00
_cell.angle_gamma   90.00
#
_symmetry.space_group_name_H-M   'P 1'
#
loop_
_entity.id
_entity.type
_entity.pdbx_description
1 polymer ?
#
loop_
_entity_poly.entity_id
_entity_poly.type
_entity_poly.pdbx_seq_one_letter_code
_entity_poly.pdbx_strand_id
1 'polypeptide(L)'
;MSDSGPSKLVHYSLPLVVRSLLLKNPPEDVPLVDELESLHSELNLLRQKSLERAKKAGEDLRTIEQYFAYLKYATWSKEHAIEKINWKRRCTSFLY
;
A
#
# COMPACT_ATOMS: atom_id res chain seq x y z
N MET A 1 11.23 11.30 -25.97
CA MET A 1 11.58 10.34 -24.90
C MET A 1 11.27 11.03 -23.59
N SER A 2 10.11 10.76 -23.01
CA SER A 2 9.65 11.44 -21.80
C SER A 2 10.16 10.69 -20.59
N ASP A 3 10.95 11.40 -19.78
CA ASP A 3 11.57 10.97 -18.54
C ASP A 3 10.48 10.61 -17.50
N SER A 4 10.33 9.32 -17.19
CA SER A 4 9.40 8.82 -16.18
C SER A 4 10.12 8.70 -14.84
N GLY A 5 10.25 9.83 -14.13
CA GLY A 5 10.75 9.89 -12.77
C GLY A 5 9.91 9.07 -11.77
N PRO A 6 10.46 8.79 -10.57
CA PRO A 6 9.85 7.86 -9.61
C PRO A 6 8.52 8.41 -9.08
N SER A 7 7.47 7.64 -9.37
CA SER A 7 6.25 7.49 -8.57
C SER A 7 5.47 8.77 -8.25
N LYS A 8 4.39 9.01 -9.00
CA LYS A 8 3.26 9.83 -8.53
C LYS A 8 2.74 9.20 -7.24
N LEU A 9 3.12 9.75 -6.08
CA LEU A 9 2.56 9.37 -4.79
C LEU A 9 1.08 9.77 -4.78
N VAL A 10 0.21 8.81 -5.06
CA VAL A 10 -1.23 9.07 -5.05
C VAL A 10 -1.70 9.09 -3.61
N HIS A 11 -2.03 10.28 -3.10
CA HIS A 11 -2.60 10.43 -1.77
C HIS A 11 -3.85 9.56 -1.60
N TYR A 12 -3.90 8.79 -0.50
CA TYR A 12 -5.14 8.16 -0.08
C TYR A 12 -6.14 9.24 0.29
N SER A 13 -7.34 9.19 -0.30
CA SER A 13 -8.43 10.05 0.13
C SER A 13 -8.73 9.79 1.61
N LEU A 14 -8.95 10.86 2.38
CA LEU A 14 -9.34 10.74 3.78
C LEU A 14 -10.66 9.96 3.90
N PRO A 15 -10.87 9.19 4.98
CA PRO A 15 -12.15 8.55 5.23
C PRO A 15 -13.25 9.62 5.29
N LEU A 16 -14.33 9.40 4.54
CA LEU A 16 -15.48 10.28 4.55
C LEU A 16 -16.15 10.14 5.93
N VAL A 17 -16.35 11.28 6.59
CA VAL A 17 -16.92 11.33 7.94
C VAL A 17 -18.43 11.16 7.84
N VAL A 18 -18.98 10.23 8.62
CA VAL A 18 -20.43 10.02 8.72
C VAL A 18 -21.06 11.28 9.32
N ARG A 19 -22.01 11.89 8.59
CA ARG A 19 -22.68 13.11 9.04
C ARG A 19 -24.04 12.86 9.69
N SER A 20 -24.59 11.66 9.57
CA SER A 20 -25.91 11.33 10.08
C SER A 20 -26.05 11.57 11.59
N LEU A 21 -27.13 12.24 11.98
CA LEU A 21 -27.47 12.43 13.39
C LEU A 21 -27.92 11.12 14.06
N LEU A 22 -28.54 10.19 13.31
CA LEU A 22 -28.98 8.88 13.81
C LEU A 22 -27.86 8.06 14.46
N LEU A 23 -26.62 8.17 13.97
CA LEU A 23 -25.46 7.51 14.57
C LEU A 23 -24.82 8.30 15.71
N LYS A 24 -24.97 9.63 15.72
CA LYS A 24 -24.42 10.49 16.76
C LYS A 24 -25.31 10.56 18.00
N ASN A 25 -26.62 10.61 17.77
CA ASN A 25 -27.67 10.70 18.77
C ASN A 25 -28.75 9.70 18.35
N PRO A 26 -28.72 8.46 18.87
CA PRO A 26 -29.78 7.51 18.59
C PRO A 26 -31.09 8.10 19.13
N PRO A 27 -32.13 8.27 18.30
CA PRO A 27 -33.42 8.71 18.80
C PRO A 27 -34.04 7.60 19.66
N GLU A 28 -34.70 7.99 20.76
CA GLU A 28 -35.48 7.08 21.60
C GLU A 28 -36.77 6.62 20.88
N ASP A 29 -37.24 7.42 19.92
CA ASP A 29 -38.38 7.12 19.05
C ASP A 29 -37.95 6.55 17.69
N VAL A 30 -38.88 5.85 17.00
CA VAL A 30 -38.61 5.26 15.68
C VAL A 30 -38.30 6.37 14.66
N PRO A 31 -37.12 6.35 14.02
CA PRO A 31 -36.73 7.38 13.06
C PRO A 31 -37.57 7.34 11.79
N LEU A 32 -37.65 8.48 11.10
CA LEU A 32 -38.35 8.58 9.83
C LEU A 32 -37.68 7.67 8.78
N VAL A 33 -38.51 7.06 7.92
CA VAL A 33 -38.05 6.15 6.86
C VAL A 33 -37.05 6.83 5.94
N ASP A 34 -37.31 8.08 5.56
CA ASP A 34 -36.44 8.87 4.67
C ASP A 34 -35.06 9.11 5.28
N GLU A 35 -35.00 9.37 6.59
CA GLU A 35 -33.74 9.57 7.31
C GLU A 35 -32.94 8.27 7.39
N LEU A 36 -33.64 7.15 7.61
CA LEU A 36 -33.03 5.83 7.68
C LEU A 36 -32.48 5.38 6.31
N GLU A 37 -33.24 5.61 5.23
CA GLU A 37 -32.80 5.30 3.87
C GLU A 37 -31.60 6.16 3.45
N SER A 38 -31.62 7.45 3.79
CA SER A 38 -30.50 8.36 3.58
C SER A 38 -29.23 7.86 4.29
N LEU A 39 -29.33 7.50 5.58
CA LEU A 39 -28.22 6.91 6.32
C LEU A 39 -27.73 5.59 5.68
N HIS A 40 -28.65 4.72 5.29
CA HIS A 40 -28.31 3.45 4.66
C HIS A 40 -27.49 3.66 3.38
N SER A 41 -27.89 4.63 2.56
CA SER A 41 -27.17 5.01 1.34
C SER A 41 -25.76 5.54 1.64
N GLU A 42 -25.61 6.39 2.66
CA GLU A 42 -24.32 6.93 3.10
C GLU A 42 -23.39 5.82 3.58
N LEU A 43 -23.89 4.89 4.40
CA LEU A 43 -23.14 3.75 4.90
C LEU A 43 -22.68 2.80 3.80
N ASN A 44 -23.53 2.54 2.80
CA ASN A 44 -23.16 1.71 1.65
C ASN A 44 -22.06 2.36 0.82
N LEU A 45 -22.15 3.67 0.59
CA LEU A 45 -21.10 4.42 -0.11
C LEU A 45 -19.77 4.38 0.66
N LEU A 46 -19.82 4.52 1.99
CA LEU A 46 -18.64 4.45 2.85
C LEU A 46 -17.99 3.07 2.81
N ARG A 47 -18.80 2.01 2.85
CA ARG A 47 -18.36 0.63 2.71
C ARG A 47 -17.67 0.40 1.37
N GLN A 48 -18.24 0.93 0.28
CA GLN A 48 -17.63 0.80 -1.04
C GLN A 48 -16.26 1.50 -1.08
N LYS A 49 -16.19 2.76 -0.64
CA LYS A 49 -14.94 3.53 -0.63
C LYS A 49 -13.86 2.90 0.26
N SER A 50 -14.25 2.30 1.39
CA SER A 50 -13.29 1.63 2.28
C SER A 50 -12.70 0.37 1.63
N LEU A 51 -13.52 -0.40 0.92
CA LEU A 51 -13.07 -1.56 0.14
C LEU A 51 -12.14 -1.17 -1.00
N GLU A 52 -12.45 -0.11 -1.74
CA GLU A 52 -11.59 0.42 -2.80
C GLU A 52 -10.23 0.86 -2.25
N ARG A 53 -10.21 1.54 -1.10
CA ARG A 53 -8.97 1.93 -0.42
C ARG A 53 -8.15 0.71 0.01
N ALA A 54 -8.79 -0.28 0.62
CA ALA A 54 -8.13 -1.51 1.06
C ALA A 54 -7.53 -2.28 -0.12
N LYS A 55 -8.26 -2.39 -1.23
CA LYS A 55 -7.78 -3.01 -2.46
C LYS A 55 -6.52 -2.31 -2.98
N LYS A 56 -6.58 -0.98 -3.10
CA LYS A 56 -5.44 -0.18 -3.55
C LYS A 56 -4.22 -0.34 -2.63
N ALA A 57 -4.41 -0.25 -1.32
CA ALA A 57 -3.32 -0.44 -0.36
C ALA A 57 -2.68 -1.84 -0.48
N GLY A 58 -3.48 -2.87 -0.76
CA GLY A 58 -2.97 -4.21 -1.03
C GLY A 58 -2.14 -4.29 -2.32
N GLU A 59 -2.58 -3.62 -3.39
CA GLU A 59 -1.84 -3.54 -4.66
C GLU A 59 -0.51 -2.78 -4.50
N ASP A 60 -0.54 -1.68 -3.75
CA ASP A 60 0.66 -0.89 -3.41
C ASP A 60 1.64 -1.71 -2.58
N LEU A 61 1.16 -2.47 -1.58
CA LEU A 61 2.00 -3.35 -0.76
C LEU A 61 2.68 -4.44 -1.60
N ARG A 62 1.93 -5.12 -2.47
CA ARG A 62 2.48 -6.14 -3.37
C ARG A 62 3.56 -5.56 -4.27
N THR A 63 3.37 -4.33 -4.74
CA THR A 63 4.34 -3.62 -5.57
C THR A 63 5.63 -3.37 -4.80
N ILE A 64 5.52 -2.87 -3.56
CA ILE A 64 6.66 -2.66 -2.66
C ILE A 64 7.41 -3.96 -2.39
N GLU A 65 6.71 -5.05 -2.10
CA GLU A 65 7.32 -6.37 -1.85
C GLU A 65 8.11 -6.89 -3.05
N GLN A 66 7.58 -6.74 -4.26
CA GLN A 66 8.27 -7.12 -5.50
C GLN A 66 9.57 -6.32 -5.69
N TYR A 67 9.53 -5.01 -5.46
CA TYR A 67 10.75 -4.17 -5.52
C TYR A 67 11.77 -4.58 -4.46
N PHE A 68 11.35 -4.87 -3.24
CA PHE A 68 12.26 -5.36 -2.20
C PHE A 68 12.87 -6.72 -2.54
N ALA A 69 12.10 -7.64 -3.12
CA ALA A 69 12.61 -8.94 -3.55
C ALA A 69 13.67 -8.77 -4.65
N TYR A 70 13.41 -7.92 -5.64
CA TYR A 70 14.36 -7.59 -6.69
C TYR A 70 15.65 -6.97 -6.13
N LEU A 71 15.53 -6.00 -5.23
CA LEU A 71 16.68 -5.35 -4.60
C LEU A 71 17.52 -6.35 -3.80
N LYS A 72 16.90 -7.22 -3.00
CA LYS A 72 17.60 -8.27 -2.25
C LYS A 72 18.38 -9.22 -3.17
N TYR A 73 17.78 -9.62 -4.29
CA TYR A 73 18.47 -10.47 -5.26
C TYR A 73 19.66 -9.74 -5.91
N ALA A 74 19.45 -8.48 -6.33
CA ALA A 74 20.49 -7.68 -6.95
C ALA A 74 21.66 -7.40 -5.99
N THR A 75 21.40 -7.17 -4.70
CA THR A 75 22.45 -6.99 -3.69
C THR A 75 23.21 -8.27 -3.43
N TRP A 76 22.52 -9.41 -3.27
CA TRP A 76 23.15 -10.71 -3.08
C TRP A 76 24.10 -11.07 -4.24
N SER A 77 23.66 -10.85 -5.48
CA SER A 77 24.50 -11.12 -6.67
C SER A 77 25.78 -10.27 -6.70
N LYS A 78 25.73 -9.01 -6.24
CA LYS A 78 26.90 -8.13 -6.17
C LYS A 78 27.87 -8.57 -5.07
N GLU A 79 27.35 -8.89 -3.89
CA GLU A 79 28.15 -9.40 -2.77
C GLU A 79 28.89 -10.67 -3.15
N HIS A 80 28.21 -11.61 -3.82
CA HIS A 80 28.82 -12.87 -4.24
C HIS A 80 29.88 -12.68 -5.33
N ALA A 81 29.71 -11.70 -6.23
CA ALA A 81 30.73 -11.35 -7.22
C ALA A 81 31.99 -10.77 -6.55
N ILE A 82 31.82 -9.90 -5.55
CA ILE A 82 32.92 -9.32 -4.77
C ILE A 82 33.65 -10.42 -4.00
N GLU A 83 32.91 -11.33 -3.36
CA GLU A 83 33.48 -12.47 -2.65
C GLU A 83 34.33 -13.36 -3.57
N LYS A 84 33.83 -13.67 -4.77
CA LYS A 84 34.58 -14.46 -5.77
C LYS A 84 35.87 -13.77 -6.22
N ILE A 85 35.84 -12.44 -6.40
CA ILE A 85 37.04 -11.65 -6.75
C ILE A 85 38.05 -11.69 -5.60
N ASN A 86 37.59 -11.50 -4.37
CA ASN A 86 38.44 -11.51 -3.18
C ASN A 86 39.05 -12.90 -2.94
N TRP A 87 38.28 -13.97 -3.15
CA TRP A 87 38.78 -15.34 -3.10
C TRP A 87 39.91 -15.55 -4.11
N LYS A 88 39.69 -15.19 -5.39
CA LYS A 88 40.73 -15.30 -6.42
C LYS A 88 41.99 -14.52 -6.07
N ARG A 89 41.86 -13.27 -5.60
CA ARG A 89 42.98 -12.44 -5.15
C ARG A 89 43.78 -13.10 -4.03
N ARG A 90 43.10 -13.68 -3.03
CA ARG A 90 43.74 -14.45 -1.96
C ARG A 90 44.49 -15.65 -2.54
N CYS A 91 43.83 -16.49 -3.35
CA CYS A 91 44.48 -17.66 -3.96
C CYS A 91 45.73 -17.29 -4.78
N THR A 92 45.68 -16.22 -5.57
CA THR A 92 46.86 -15.76 -6.31
C THR A 92 47.95 -15.21 -5.42
N SER A 93 47.59 -14.58 -4.29
CA SER A 93 48.57 -14.11 -3.29
C SER A 93 49.19 -15.24 -2.46
N PHE A 94 48.57 -16.43 -2.42
CA PHE A 94 49.10 -17.61 -1.74
C PHE A 94 50.03 -18.46 -2.64
N LEU A 95 50.11 -18.17 -3.93
CA LEU A 95 50.89 -18.91 -4.92
C LEU A 95 52.22 -18.23 -5.31
N TYR A 96 52.59 -17.13 -4.65
CA TYR A 96 53.86 -16.41 -4.79
C TYR A 96 54.55 -16.24 -3.44
#